data_AF-A0A350AXS4-F1
#
_entry.id   AF-A0A350AXS4-F1
#
_cell.length_a   1.000
_cell.length_b   1.000
_cell.length_c   1.000
_cell.angle_alpha   90.00
_cell.angle_beta   90.00
_cell.angle_gamma   90.00
#
_symmetry.space_group_name_H-M   'P 1'
#
loop_
_entity.id
_entity.type
_entity.pdbx_description
1 polymer ?
#
loop_
_entity_poly.entity_id
_entity_poly.type
_entity_poly.pdbx_seq_one_letter_code
_entity_poly.pdbx_strand_id
1 'polypeptide(L)'
;MFSKPLRFIILLGCLITHPIFLLEAKEDIYLEPELFIEQSFDGEPEQNVLWLTKATKAEIKKVFGRDYPGLRIRYWQLGDRTAWILEEIGKVKPITTGFLIEGDQMLQMRVLIYRESYGWEVRYPFFTDQFVGLERTEQNKLNRKIDGISGATLSVNALTRLSKLALFLHQEATSE
;
A
#
# COMPACT_ATOMS: atom_id res chain seq x y z
N MET A 1 -23.77 -59.09 54.65
CA MET A 1 -23.74 -57.61 54.51
C MET A 1 -22.72 -57.29 53.43
N PHE A 2 -23.14 -57.32 52.16
CA PHE A 2 -22.25 -57.34 51.00
C PHE A 2 -21.99 -55.92 50.48
N SER A 3 -20.70 -55.62 50.29
CA SER A 3 -20.11 -54.40 49.76
C SER A 3 -20.56 -54.07 48.34
N LYS A 4 -20.88 -52.80 48.05
CA LYS A 4 -20.98 -52.27 46.68
C LYS A 4 -19.62 -51.69 46.27
N PRO A 5 -19.08 -51.99 45.08
CA PRO A 5 -17.88 -51.31 44.59
C PRO A 5 -18.24 -49.99 43.91
N LEU A 6 -17.49 -48.95 44.29
CA LEU A 6 -17.51 -47.61 43.71
C LEU A 6 -16.90 -47.67 42.30
N ARG A 7 -17.70 -47.45 41.26
CA ARG A 7 -17.20 -47.32 39.88
C ARG A 7 -16.70 -45.89 39.65
N PHE A 8 -15.39 -45.72 39.60
CA PHE A 8 -14.74 -44.52 39.04
C PHE A 8 -14.88 -44.58 37.50
N ILE A 9 -15.61 -43.64 36.92
CA ILE A 9 -15.60 -43.40 35.46
C ILE A 9 -14.65 -42.22 35.24
N ILE A 10 -13.45 -42.50 34.74
CA ILE A 10 -12.55 -41.48 34.19
C ILE A 10 -12.92 -41.33 32.71
N LEU A 11 -13.64 -40.25 32.40
CA LEU A 11 -13.87 -39.80 31.02
C LEU A 11 -12.61 -39.07 30.55
N LEU A 12 -11.77 -39.78 29.79
CA LEU A 12 -10.60 -39.24 29.12
C LEU A 12 -11.08 -38.37 27.93
N GLY A 13 -11.24 -37.07 28.17
CA GLY A 13 -11.54 -36.10 27.12
C GLY A 13 -10.34 -35.93 26.19
N CYS A 14 -10.39 -36.56 25.01
CA CYS A 14 -9.39 -36.36 23.96
C CYS A 14 -9.64 -34.97 23.33
N LEU A 15 -8.93 -33.94 23.79
CA LEU A 15 -8.86 -32.66 23.09
C LEU A 15 -8.11 -32.88 21.78
N ILE A 16 -8.83 -33.00 20.68
CA ILE A 16 -8.25 -32.99 19.33
C ILE A 16 -7.88 -31.53 19.04
N THR A 17 -6.66 -31.14 19.42
CA THR A 17 -6.05 -29.88 19.01
C THR A 17 -5.81 -29.95 17.51
N HIS A 18 -6.81 -29.54 16.73
CA HIS A 18 -6.60 -29.32 15.30
C HIS A 18 -5.57 -28.21 15.16
N PRO A 19 -4.43 -28.44 14.47
CA PRO A 19 -3.53 -27.36 14.13
C PRO A 19 -4.32 -26.40 13.24
N ILE A 20 -4.59 -25.21 13.75
CA ILE A 20 -5.10 -24.10 12.95
C ILE A 20 -3.98 -23.80 11.96
N PHE A 21 -4.12 -24.28 10.73
CA PHE A 21 -3.28 -23.84 9.62
C PHE A 21 -3.59 -22.36 9.41
N LEU A 22 -2.79 -21.49 10.02
CA LEU A 22 -2.72 -20.11 9.59
C LEU A 22 -2.24 -20.14 8.14
N LEU A 23 -3.13 -19.75 7.23
CA LEU A 23 -2.79 -19.53 5.84
C LEU A 23 -1.85 -18.31 5.83
N GLU A 24 -0.56 -18.56 5.93
CA GLU A 24 0.47 -17.55 5.81
C GLU A 24 0.36 -17.00 4.38
N ALA A 25 -0.17 -15.79 4.26
CA ALA A 25 -0.28 -15.14 2.96
C ALA A 25 1.16 -14.90 2.48
N LYS A 26 1.54 -15.52 1.36
CA LYS A 26 2.85 -15.33 0.74
C LYS A 26 3.06 -13.84 0.49
N GLU A 27 4.01 -13.26 1.23
CA GLU A 27 4.47 -11.91 1.07
C GLU A 27 5.65 -11.92 0.11
N ASP A 28 5.44 -11.39 -1.09
CA ASP A 28 6.47 -11.25 -2.09
C ASP A 28 7.06 -9.83 -1.99
N ILE A 29 8.25 -9.73 -1.42
CA ILE A 29 9.04 -8.49 -1.38
C ILE A 29 9.84 -8.40 -2.67
N TYR A 30 9.47 -7.45 -3.53
CA TYR A 30 10.15 -7.20 -4.80
C TYR A 30 11.29 -6.20 -4.66
N LEU A 31 11.13 -5.24 -3.75
CA LEU A 31 12.13 -4.26 -3.40
C LEU A 31 11.87 -3.79 -1.97
N GLU A 32 12.90 -3.81 -1.13
CA GLU A 32 12.76 -3.32 0.25
C GLU A 32 12.42 -1.81 0.24
N PRO A 33 11.48 -1.35 1.08
CA PRO A 33 11.15 0.06 1.26
C PRO A 33 12.37 0.97 1.42
N GLU A 34 13.31 0.58 2.27
CA GLU A 34 14.52 1.35 2.56
C GLU A 34 15.42 1.47 1.32
N LEU A 35 15.54 0.37 0.55
CA LEU A 35 16.33 0.36 -0.68
C LEU A 35 15.67 1.21 -1.78
N PHE A 36 14.34 1.26 -1.84
CA PHE A 36 13.64 2.18 -2.73
C PHE A 36 13.97 3.65 -2.40
N ILE A 37 14.01 4.01 -1.12
CA ILE A 37 14.40 5.37 -0.71
C ILE A 37 15.86 5.64 -1.07
N GLU A 38 16.78 4.72 -0.77
CA GLU A 38 18.21 4.86 -1.11
C GLU A 38 18.41 5.09 -2.63
N GLN A 39 17.70 4.34 -3.47
CA GLN A 39 17.79 4.46 -4.93
C GLN A 39 17.08 5.71 -5.50
N SER A 40 16.28 6.42 -4.71
CA SER A 40 15.46 7.53 -5.18
C SER A 40 16.19 8.89 -5.16
N PHE A 41 17.31 8.97 -4.45
CA PHE A 41 18.02 10.23 -4.20
C PHE A 41 19.52 10.06 -4.41
N ASP A 42 20.17 11.06 -5.01
CA ASP A 42 21.63 11.12 -5.17
C ASP A 42 22.36 11.63 -3.91
N GLY A 43 21.61 11.93 -2.85
CA GLY A 43 22.10 12.41 -1.55
C GLY A 43 21.18 11.95 -0.42
N GLU A 44 21.52 12.27 0.82
CA GLU A 44 20.72 11.88 1.98
C GLU A 44 19.44 12.73 2.06
N PRO A 45 18.24 12.13 1.90
CA PRO A 45 16.99 12.87 2.00
C PRO A 45 16.59 13.08 3.47
N GLU A 46 15.90 14.18 3.74
CA GLU A 46 15.28 14.42 5.03
C GLU A 46 14.01 13.58 5.18
N GLN A 47 13.81 12.96 6.35
CA GLN A 47 12.58 12.25 6.66
C GLN A 47 11.57 13.20 7.32
N ASN A 48 10.50 13.51 6.59
CA ASN A 48 9.46 14.44 7.01
C ASN A 48 8.14 13.73 7.32
N VAL A 49 7.22 14.49 7.92
CA VAL A 49 5.89 14.02 8.33
C VAL A 49 4.83 15.03 7.90
N LEU A 50 3.93 14.61 7.01
CA LEU A 50 2.76 15.40 6.63
C LEU A 50 1.57 15.05 7.53
N TRP A 51 1.07 16.01 8.29
CA TRP A 51 -0.12 15.85 9.11
C TRP A 51 -1.39 16.02 8.28
N LEU A 52 -2.31 15.06 8.35
CA LEU A 52 -3.52 15.05 7.54
C LEU A 52 -4.61 15.90 8.21
N THR A 53 -4.69 17.17 7.81
CA THR A 53 -5.74 18.10 8.27
C THR A 53 -7.13 17.64 7.85
N LYS A 54 -8.18 18.26 8.40
CA LYS A 54 -9.57 17.99 7.97
C LYS A 54 -9.77 18.26 6.48
N ALA A 55 -9.14 19.31 5.94
CA ALA A 55 -9.20 19.66 4.53
C ALA A 55 -8.47 18.61 3.67
N THR A 56 -7.23 18.27 4.02
CA THR A 56 -6.43 17.25 3.34
C THR A 56 -7.17 15.90 3.34
N LYS A 57 -7.75 15.48 4.46
CA LYS A 57 -8.56 14.25 4.54
C LYS A 57 -9.81 14.27 3.66
N ALA A 58 -10.45 15.43 3.49
CA ALA A 58 -11.60 15.57 2.61
C ALA A 58 -11.19 15.38 1.14
N GLU A 59 -10.03 15.90 0.72
CA GLU A 59 -9.49 15.65 -0.63
C GLU A 59 -9.12 14.18 -0.84
N ILE A 60 -8.47 13.55 0.15
CA ILE A 60 -8.14 12.11 0.07
C ILE A 60 -9.43 11.27 -0.04
N LYS A 61 -10.48 11.62 0.70
CA LYS A 61 -11.78 10.93 0.61
C LYS A 61 -12.37 10.97 -0.80
N LYS A 62 -12.18 12.05 -1.56
CA LYS A 62 -12.62 12.12 -2.97
C LYS A 62 -11.88 11.11 -3.85
N VAL A 63 -10.63 10.76 -3.52
CA VAL A 63 -9.83 9.77 -4.26
C VAL A 63 -10.26 8.33 -3.95
N PHE A 64 -10.51 8.01 -2.67
CA PHE A 64 -10.79 6.64 -2.22
C PHE A 64 -12.27 6.31 -2.03
N GLY A 65 -13.15 7.31 -1.95
CA GLY A 65 -14.56 7.14 -1.61
C GLY A 65 -14.80 6.77 -0.13
N ARG A 66 -13.75 6.75 0.69
CA ARG A 66 -13.77 6.40 2.11
C ARG A 66 -12.76 7.24 2.88
N ASP A 67 -12.93 7.30 4.20
CA ASP A 67 -12.01 8.03 5.05
C ASP A 67 -10.63 7.34 5.07
N TYR A 68 -9.58 8.17 5.08
CA TYR A 68 -8.21 7.67 5.21
C TYR A 68 -7.90 7.42 6.69
N PRO A 69 -7.43 6.21 7.06
CA PRO A 69 -7.31 5.82 8.47
C PRO A 69 -6.19 6.54 9.22
N GLY A 70 -5.16 7.04 8.51
CA GLY A 70 -4.00 7.69 9.10
C GLY A 70 -4.26 9.11 9.62
N LEU A 71 -3.44 9.53 10.59
CA LEU A 71 -3.35 10.93 11.04
C LEU A 71 -2.22 11.71 10.35
N ARG A 72 -1.21 10.99 9.88
CA ARG A 72 0.00 11.55 9.27
C ARG A 72 0.63 10.55 8.32
N ILE A 73 1.39 11.04 7.36
CA ILE A 73 2.12 10.23 6.39
C ILE A 73 3.60 10.65 6.45
N ARG A 74 4.50 9.67 6.56
CA ARG A 74 5.93 9.90 6.46
C ARG A 74 6.34 9.95 5.00
N TYR A 75 7.30 10.81 4.68
CA TYR A 75 7.89 10.92 3.36
C TYR A 75 9.35 11.31 3.48
N TRP A 76 10.07 11.18 2.38
CA TRP A 76 11.46 11.58 2.25
C TRP A 76 11.56 12.70 1.23
N GLN A 77 12.42 13.68 1.48
CA GLN A 77 12.55 14.85 0.63
C GLN A 77 13.99 15.29 0.48
N LEU A 78 14.35 15.71 -0.74
CA LEU A 78 15.59 16.41 -1.03
C LEU A 78 15.28 17.49 -2.07
N GLY A 79 15.32 18.77 -1.66
CA GLY A 79 14.85 19.86 -2.52
C GLY A 79 13.35 19.75 -2.81
N ASP A 80 13.00 19.82 -4.09
CA ASP A 80 11.64 19.64 -4.61
C ASP A 80 11.30 18.18 -4.93
N ARG A 81 12.23 17.23 -4.73
CA ARG A 81 11.98 15.80 -4.91
C ARG A 81 11.43 15.19 -3.63
N THR A 82 10.34 14.43 -3.74
CA THR A 82 9.75 13.67 -2.64
C THR A 82 9.58 12.19 -2.98
N ALA A 83 9.81 11.32 -2.00
CA ALA A 83 9.53 9.90 -2.08
C ALA A 83 8.47 9.48 -1.04
N TRP A 84 7.52 8.67 -1.49
CA TRP A 84 6.38 8.22 -0.70
C TRP A 84 6.28 6.70 -0.74
N ILE A 85 6.01 6.09 0.42
CA ILE A 85 5.69 4.67 0.52
C ILE A 85 4.27 4.58 1.05
N LEU A 86 3.36 4.13 0.19
CA LEU A 86 1.92 4.12 0.44
C LEU A 86 1.35 2.72 0.24
N GLU A 87 0.22 2.46 0.89
CA GLU A 87 -0.47 1.18 0.82
C GLU A 87 -1.95 1.35 0.50
N GLU A 88 -2.46 0.45 -0.32
CA GLU A 88 -3.88 0.33 -0.62
C GLU A 88 -4.26 -1.14 -0.76
N ILE A 89 -5.46 -1.49 -0.30
CA ILE A 89 -6.00 -2.84 -0.50
C ILE A 89 -6.30 -3.02 -1.99
N GLY A 90 -5.73 -4.09 -2.57
CA GLY A 90 -6.08 -4.56 -3.91
C GLY A 90 -7.46 -5.22 -3.89
N LYS A 91 -7.49 -6.56 -3.93
CA LYS A 91 -8.69 -7.36 -3.69
C LYS A 91 -8.98 -7.54 -2.20
N VAL A 92 -7.97 -7.95 -1.43
CA VAL A 92 -8.11 -8.31 0.00
C VAL A 92 -6.85 -8.05 0.83
N LYS A 93 -5.69 -7.77 0.22
CA LYS A 93 -4.43 -7.51 0.93
C LYS A 93 -3.81 -6.19 0.47
N PRO A 94 -2.98 -5.56 1.31
CA PRO A 94 -2.32 -4.31 0.95
C PRO A 94 -1.23 -4.54 -0.11
N ILE A 95 -1.18 -3.61 -1.05
CA ILE A 95 -0.10 -3.46 -2.02
C ILE A 95 0.76 -2.28 -1.56
N THR A 96 2.03 -2.54 -1.19
CA THR A 96 2.97 -1.50 -0.75
C THR A 96 3.69 -0.96 -1.98
N THR A 97 3.60 0.36 -2.20
CA THR A 97 4.06 1.01 -3.44
C THR A 97 4.90 2.23 -3.11
N GLY A 98 6.05 2.33 -3.77
CA GLY A 98 6.94 3.48 -3.75
C GLY A 98 6.62 4.44 -4.89
N PHE A 99 6.61 5.73 -4.60
CA PHE A 99 6.41 6.81 -5.57
C PHE A 99 7.55 7.83 -5.42
N LEU A 100 8.14 8.22 -6.54
CA LEU A 100 9.11 9.31 -6.62
C LEU A 100 8.52 10.42 -7.47
N ILE A 101 8.51 11.64 -6.95
CA ILE A 101 7.87 12.80 -7.56
C ILE A 101 8.83 13.98 -7.42
N GLU A 102 9.02 14.73 -8.49
CA GLU A 102 9.83 15.95 -8.53
C GLU A 102 9.12 16.98 -9.41
N GLY A 103 9.04 18.22 -8.93
CA GLY A 103 8.04 19.16 -9.43
C GLY A 103 6.63 18.55 -9.43
N ASP A 104 5.80 18.90 -10.40
CA ASP A 104 4.42 18.39 -10.48
C ASP A 104 4.29 16.98 -11.09
N GLN A 105 5.42 16.31 -11.38
CA GLN A 105 5.45 15.07 -12.17
C GLN A 105 5.94 13.86 -11.39
N MET A 106 5.27 12.72 -11.62
CA MET A 106 5.73 11.43 -11.13
C MET A 106 6.94 10.94 -11.94
N LEU A 107 8.10 10.83 -11.30
CA LEU A 107 9.31 10.29 -11.90
C LEU A 107 9.31 8.76 -11.92
N GLN A 108 8.76 8.12 -10.88
CA GLN A 108 8.77 6.67 -10.76
C GLN A 108 7.62 6.15 -9.88
N MET A 109 7.05 5.01 -10.25
CA MET A 109 6.23 4.17 -9.38
C MET A 109 6.81 2.75 -9.34
N ARG A 110 6.94 2.14 -8.16
CA ARG A 110 7.37 0.74 -7.99
C ARG A 110 6.47 0.01 -7.00
N VAL A 111 6.04 -1.19 -7.36
CA VAL A 111 5.42 -2.11 -6.40
C VAL A 111 6.54 -2.74 -5.58
N LEU A 112 6.55 -2.48 -4.27
CA LEU A 112 7.61 -2.88 -3.34
C LEU A 112 7.29 -4.23 -2.72
N ILE A 113 6.06 -4.37 -2.21
CA ILE A 113 5.62 -5.59 -1.53
C ILE A 113 4.21 -5.95 -2.00
N TYR A 114 4.02 -7.22 -2.35
CA TYR A 114 2.78 -7.75 -2.89
C TYR A 114 2.34 -9.00 -2.14
N ARG A 115 1.04 -9.09 -1.83
CA ARG A 115 0.51 -10.10 -0.89
C ARG A 115 -0.72 -10.83 -1.43
N GLU A 116 -1.02 -10.68 -2.71
CA GLU A 116 -2.17 -11.32 -3.36
C GLU A 116 -1.73 -12.42 -4.33
N SER A 117 -2.60 -13.40 -4.53
CA SER A 117 -2.32 -14.55 -5.39
C SER A 117 -2.38 -14.22 -6.89
N TYR A 118 -3.07 -13.15 -7.27
CA TYR A 118 -3.33 -12.78 -8.67
C TYR A 118 -3.16 -11.28 -8.86
N GLY A 119 -2.80 -10.86 -10.07
CA GLY A 119 -2.62 -9.45 -10.39
C GLY A 119 -1.25 -8.90 -10.03
N TRP A 120 -0.28 -9.78 -9.76
CA TRP A 120 1.12 -9.44 -9.49
C TRP A 120 1.85 -8.89 -10.73
N GLU A 121 1.25 -9.03 -11.91
CA GLU A 121 1.74 -8.49 -13.18
C GLU A 121 1.87 -6.96 -13.16
N VAL A 122 1.15 -6.27 -12.25
CA VAL A 122 1.27 -4.82 -12.01
C VAL A 122 2.66 -4.38 -11.57
N ARG A 123 3.55 -5.30 -11.17
CA ARG A 123 4.93 -4.95 -10.78
C ARG A 123 5.84 -4.64 -11.98
N TYR A 124 5.45 -5.04 -13.18
CA TYR A 124 6.35 -5.03 -14.34
C TYR A 124 6.40 -3.67 -15.06
N PRO A 125 7.52 -3.37 -15.77
CA PRO A 125 7.70 -2.10 -16.48
C PRO A 125 6.56 -1.74 -17.43
N PHE A 126 6.02 -2.70 -18.19
CA PHE A 126 4.92 -2.44 -19.13
C PHE A 126 3.68 -1.79 -18.48
N PHE A 127 3.50 -1.97 -17.17
CA PHE A 127 2.47 -1.29 -16.39
C PHE A 127 3.02 -0.09 -15.63
N THR A 128 4.10 -0.25 -14.87
CA THR A 128 4.63 0.81 -14.00
C THR A 128 5.17 2.03 -14.76
N ASP A 129 5.65 1.86 -15.99
CA ASP A 129 6.18 2.95 -16.81
C ASP A 129 5.06 3.89 -17.31
N GLN A 130 3.81 3.44 -17.32
CA GLN A 130 2.65 4.30 -17.63
C GLN A 130 2.48 5.45 -16.63
N PHE A 131 3.09 5.32 -15.45
CA PHE A 131 2.99 6.30 -14.37
C PHE A 131 4.03 7.42 -14.45
N VAL A 132 5.10 7.22 -15.24
CA VAL A 132 6.16 8.23 -15.41
C VAL A 132 5.63 9.42 -16.21
N GLY A 133 5.81 10.63 -15.69
CA GLY A 133 5.29 11.88 -16.25
C GLY A 133 3.79 12.10 -16.01
N LEU A 134 3.17 11.34 -15.10
CA LEU A 134 1.82 11.66 -14.65
C LEU A 134 1.82 12.90 -13.77
N GLU A 135 0.77 13.69 -13.94
CA GLU A 135 0.49 14.90 -13.17
C GLU A 135 -0.96 14.87 -12.69
N ARG A 136 -1.25 15.62 -11.64
CA ARG A 136 -2.61 15.86 -11.18
C ARG A 136 -3.17 17.10 -11.89
N THR A 137 -4.33 16.96 -12.53
CA THR A 137 -5.07 18.10 -13.11
C THR A 137 -5.90 18.80 -12.04
N GLU A 138 -6.36 20.02 -12.34
CA GLU A 138 -7.21 20.84 -11.45
C GLU A 138 -8.47 20.13 -10.93
N GLN A 139 -8.95 19.09 -11.62
CA GLN A 139 -10.15 18.32 -11.24
C GLN A 139 -9.82 17.00 -10.51
N ASN A 140 -8.64 16.90 -9.87
CA ASN A 140 -8.18 15.70 -9.17
C ASN A 140 -8.10 14.45 -10.07
N LYS A 141 -7.90 14.67 -11.38
CA LYS A 141 -7.70 13.61 -12.36
C LYS A 141 -6.21 13.49 -12.70
N LEU A 142 -5.86 12.38 -13.33
CA LEU A 142 -4.55 12.24 -13.95
C LEU A 142 -4.62 12.83 -15.35
N ASN A 143 -3.52 13.42 -15.80
CA ASN A 143 -3.39 13.95 -17.17
C ASN A 143 -3.53 12.86 -18.25
N ARG A 144 -3.31 11.59 -17.90
CA ARG A 144 -3.48 10.42 -18.79
C ARG A 144 -4.25 9.30 -18.11
N LYS A 145 -4.86 8.44 -18.93
CA LYS A 145 -5.48 7.19 -18.45
C LYS A 145 -4.40 6.11 -18.31
N ILE A 146 -4.63 5.19 -17.38
CA ILE A 146 -3.80 4.02 -17.16
C ILE A 146 -4.52 2.82 -17.75
N ASP A 147 -3.82 2.10 -18.62
CA ASP A 147 -4.34 0.89 -19.23
C ASP A 147 -4.40 -0.24 -18.19
N GLY A 148 -5.48 -1.02 -18.28
CA GLY A 148 -5.70 -2.14 -17.38
C GLY A 148 -4.85 -3.36 -17.73
N ILE A 149 -4.77 -4.27 -16.76
CA ILE A 149 -4.27 -5.63 -16.95
C ILE A 149 -5.44 -6.59 -16.76
N SER A 150 -5.64 -7.49 -17.72
CA SER A 150 -6.68 -8.52 -17.64
C SER A 150 -6.49 -9.36 -16.37
N GLY A 151 -7.57 -9.54 -15.59
CA GLY A 151 -7.53 -10.29 -14.33
C GLY A 151 -6.95 -9.53 -13.13
N ALA A 152 -6.42 -8.31 -13.31
CA ALA A 152 -5.79 -7.52 -12.25
C ALA A 152 -6.49 -6.18 -11.97
N THR A 153 -7.76 -6.02 -12.37
CA THR A 153 -8.51 -4.75 -12.31
C THR A 153 -8.48 -4.09 -10.92
N LEU A 154 -8.58 -4.88 -9.84
CA LEU A 154 -8.57 -4.34 -8.48
C LEU A 154 -7.19 -3.79 -8.09
N SER A 155 -6.12 -4.49 -8.44
CA SER A 155 -4.73 -4.04 -8.27
C SER A 155 -4.46 -2.77 -9.08
N VAL A 156 -4.88 -2.73 -10.35
CA VAL A 156 -4.75 -1.52 -11.21
C VAL A 156 -5.47 -0.33 -10.60
N ASN A 157 -6.71 -0.53 -10.13
CA ASN A 157 -7.49 0.53 -9.49
C ASN A 157 -6.84 1.03 -8.19
N ALA A 158 -6.30 0.13 -7.37
CA ALA A 158 -5.59 0.48 -6.14
C ALA A 158 -4.35 1.35 -6.44
N LEU A 159 -3.50 0.91 -7.37
CA LEU A 159 -2.28 1.65 -7.76
C LEU A 159 -2.59 3.00 -8.41
N THR A 160 -3.67 3.07 -9.21
CA THR A 160 -4.14 4.33 -9.79
C THR A 160 -4.61 5.32 -8.71
N ARG A 161 -5.31 4.84 -7.67
CA ARG A 161 -5.71 5.69 -6.53
C ARG A 161 -4.50 6.16 -5.72
N LEU A 162 -3.56 5.26 -5.45
CA LEU A 162 -2.32 5.61 -4.75
C LEU A 162 -1.51 6.65 -5.52
N SER A 163 -1.46 6.57 -6.85
CA SER A 163 -0.75 7.55 -7.68
C SER A 163 -1.36 8.95 -7.57
N LYS A 164 -2.69 9.04 -7.60
CA LYS A 164 -3.41 10.31 -7.36
C LYS A 164 -3.19 10.86 -5.96
N LEU A 165 -3.09 9.97 -4.97
CA LEU A 165 -2.76 10.33 -3.60
C LEU A 165 -1.34 10.88 -3.51
N ALA A 166 -0.35 10.17 -4.05
CA ALA A 166 1.06 10.56 -4.00
C ALA A 166 1.29 11.94 -4.63
N LEU A 167 0.72 12.21 -5.81
CA LEU A 167 0.81 13.53 -6.47
C LEU A 167 0.19 14.65 -5.63
N PHE A 168 -0.91 14.37 -4.94
CA PHE A 168 -1.53 15.35 -4.04
C PHE A 168 -0.71 15.57 -2.77
N LEU A 169 -0.19 14.51 -2.16
CA LEU A 169 0.64 14.63 -0.98
C LEU A 169 1.94 15.37 -1.28
N HIS A 170 2.50 15.17 -2.48
CA HIS A 170 3.63 15.95 -2.98
C HIS A 170 3.30 17.44 -2.97
N GLN A 171 2.20 17.85 -3.63
CA GLN A 171 1.77 19.25 -3.66
C GLN A 171 1.56 19.82 -2.26
N GLU A 172 0.91 19.08 -1.35
CA GLU A 172 0.70 19.53 0.03
C GLU A 172 2.01 19.64 0.84
N ALA A 173 3.03 18.85 0.50
CA ALA A 173 4.32 18.85 1.18
C ALA A 173 5.29 19.92 0.64
N THR A 174 5.14 20.33 -0.62
CA THR A 174 6.02 21.31 -1.29
C THR A 174 5.39 22.68 -1.49
N SER A 175 4.10 22.84 -1.22
CA SER A 175 3.44 24.16 -1.17
C SER A 175 3.89 24.90 0.10
N GLU A 176 4.61 26.01 -0.07
CA GLU A 176 4.93 26.97 1.00
C GLU A 176 3.69 27.69 1.55
#